data_AF-A0A831YAN5-F1
#
_entry.id   AF-A0A831YAN5-F1
#
_cell.length_a   1.000
_cell.length_b   1.000
_cell.length_c   1.000
_cell.angle_alpha   90.00
_cell.angle_beta   90.00
_cell.angle_gamma   90.00
#
_symmetry.space_group_name_H-M   'P 1'
#
loop_
_entity.id
_entity.type
_entity.pdbx_description
1 polymer ?
#
loop_
_entity_poly.entity_id
_entity_poly.type
_entity_poly.pdbx_seq_one_letter_code
_entity_poly.pdbx_strand_id
1 'polypeptide(L)'
;MKYGEKEILESKLEPWPNPYPDRNYTIDITFPEFSCLCPRSGYPDYATIKIIYIPDQYIVELKSLKLYLNKYRNQYISHEEATNKI
;
A
#
# COMPACT_ATOMS: atom_id res chain seq x y z
N MET A 1 12.53 12.02 15.35
CA MET A 1 11.85 11.41 14.20
C MET A 1 11.87 12.40 13.05
N LYS A 2 12.25 11.97 11.85
CA LYS A 2 12.21 12.80 10.62
C LYS A 2 10.76 12.94 10.14
N TYR A 3 10.46 13.96 9.35
CA TYR A 3 9.08 14.24 8.91
C TYR A 3 8.43 13.04 8.19
N GLY A 4 9.17 12.35 7.32
CA GLY A 4 8.65 11.19 6.58
C GLY A 4 8.36 9.98 7.46
N GLU A 5 9.17 9.74 8.50
CA GLU A 5 8.91 8.68 9.48
C GLU A 5 7.59 8.94 10.23
N LYS A 6 7.32 10.20 10.56
CA LYS A 6 6.08 10.63 11.20
C LYS A 6 4.88 10.45 10.27
N GLU A 7 4.98 10.92 9.02
CA GLU A 7 3.91 10.76 8.01
C GLU A 7 3.57 9.28 7.77
N ILE A 8 4.58 8.41 7.68
CA ILE A 8 4.35 6.96 7.52
C ILE A 8 3.57 6.41 8.71
N LEU A 9 4.00 6.69 9.95
CA LEU A 9 3.35 6.16 11.15
C LEU A 9 1.89 6.64 11.28
N GLU A 10 1.64 7.92 11.03
CA GLU A 10 0.32 8.55 11.17
C GLU A 10 -0.61 8.32 9.96
N SER A 11 -0.08 7.80 8.84
CA SER A 11 -0.85 7.65 7.61
C SER A 11 -2.10 6.78 7.74
N LYS A 12 -3.13 7.14 6.98
CA LYS A 12 -4.36 6.38 6.78
C LYS A 12 -4.64 6.38 5.28
N LEU A 13 -5.27 5.32 4.77
CA LEU A 13 -5.75 5.31 3.39
C LEU A 13 -6.82 6.38 3.24
N GLU A 14 -6.69 7.18 2.19
CA GLU A 14 -7.64 8.25 1.88
C GLU A 14 -8.42 7.90 0.62
N PRO A 15 -9.77 7.95 0.67
CA PRO A 15 -10.59 7.81 -0.51
C PRO A 15 -10.56 9.12 -1.31
N TRP A 16 -10.36 9.00 -2.61
CA TRP A 16 -10.47 10.11 -3.56
C TRP A 16 -11.68 9.89 -4.48
N PRO A 17 -12.53 10.90 -4.74
CA PRO A 17 -13.70 10.71 -5.60
C PRO A 17 -13.33 10.16 -6.98
N ASN A 18 -14.00 9.11 -7.43
CA ASN A 18 -13.81 8.60 -8.78
C ASN A 18 -14.24 9.69 -9.79
N PRO A 19 -13.37 10.13 -10.73
CA PRO A 19 -13.71 11.14 -11.72
C PRO A 19 -14.67 10.65 -12.82
N TYR A 20 -14.84 9.34 -12.98
CA TYR A 20 -15.70 8.71 -13.98
C TYR A 20 -16.49 7.53 -13.39
N PRO A 21 -17.41 7.76 -12.42
CA PRO A 21 -18.15 6.70 -11.74
C PRO A 21 -19.16 5.99 -12.67
N ASP A 22 -19.56 6.62 -13.77
CA ASP A 22 -20.57 6.08 -14.69
C ASP A 22 -20.04 5.01 -15.65
N ARG A 23 -18.76 4.61 -15.55
CA ARG A 23 -18.18 3.56 -16.38
C ARG A 23 -17.14 2.73 -15.64
N ASN A 24 -17.04 1.47 -16.03
CA ASN A 24 -15.94 0.62 -15.60
C ASN A 24 -14.65 0.99 -16.33
N TYR A 25 -13.57 1.17 -15.57
CA TYR A 25 -12.22 1.26 -16.08
C TYR A 25 -11.25 0.60 -15.09
N THR A 26 -10.10 0.15 -15.58
CA THR A 26 -9.10 -0.52 -14.74
C THR A 26 -8.09 0.49 -14.24
N ILE A 27 -7.82 0.48 -12.94
CA ILE A 27 -6.67 1.12 -12.33
C ILE A 27 -5.61 0.04 -12.09
N ASP A 28 -4.42 0.26 -12.63
CA ASP A 28 -3.24 -0.58 -12.42
C ASP A 28 -2.16 0.25 -11.72
N ILE A 29 -1.87 -0.10 -10.48
CA ILE A 29 -0.84 0.54 -9.66
C ILE A 29 0.28 -0.46 -9.40
N THR A 30 1.51 -0.09 -9.74
CA THR A 30 2.71 -0.85 -9.44
C THR A 30 3.55 -0.11 -8.39
N PHE A 31 3.82 -0.76 -7.26
CA PHE A 31 4.66 -0.26 -6.19
C PHE A 31 5.89 -1.17 -6.01
N PRO A 32 7.06 -0.79 -6.58
CA PRO A 32 8.26 -1.65 -6.59
C PRO A 32 9.08 -1.60 -5.29
N GLU A 33 8.71 -0.74 -4.34
CA GLU A 33 9.52 -0.44 -3.15
C GLU A 33 8.97 -1.10 -1.86
N PHE A 34 8.10 -2.11 -1.97
CA PHE A 34 7.55 -2.78 -0.79
C PHE A 34 8.64 -3.56 -0.06
N SER A 35 8.65 -3.42 1.26
CA SER A 35 9.57 -4.15 2.14
C SER A 35 8.91 -4.46 3.48
N CYS A 36 9.31 -5.57 4.08
CA CYS A 36 8.89 -6.01 5.41
C CYS A 36 9.97 -6.89 6.06
N LEU A 37 9.74 -7.39 7.26
CA LEU A 37 10.65 -8.31 7.95
C LEU A 37 10.08 -9.73 7.93
N CYS A 38 10.91 -10.70 7.56
CA CYS A 38 10.53 -12.11 7.63
C CYS A 38 10.19 -12.49 9.08
N PRO A 39 9.01 -13.06 9.38
CA PRO A 39 8.59 -13.36 10.74
C PRO A 39 9.43 -14.44 11.43
N ARG A 40 10.18 -15.24 10.67
CA ARG A 40 11.05 -16.30 11.23
C ARG A 40 12.49 -15.84 11.44
N SER A 41 13.12 -15.27 10.41
CA SER A 41 14.55 -14.91 10.44
C SER A 41 14.81 -13.46 10.82
N GLY A 42 13.81 -12.58 10.66
CA GLY A 42 13.99 -11.13 10.77
C GLY A 42 14.74 -10.50 9.59
N TYR A 43 14.99 -11.24 8.51
CA TYR A 43 15.59 -10.67 7.31
C TYR A 43 14.66 -9.66 6.64
N PRO A 44 15.23 -8.59 6.04
CA PRO A 44 14.44 -7.69 5.22
C PRO A 44 14.04 -8.40 3.93
N ASP A 45 12.74 -8.49 3.70
CA ASP A 45 12.15 -8.99 2.47
C ASP A 45 11.72 -7.81 1.59
N TYR A 46 11.73 -8.02 0.27
CA TYR A 46 11.37 -7.03 -0.74
C TYR A 46 10.46 -7.65 -1.79
N ALA A 47 9.45 -6.90 -2.22
CA ALA A 47 8.55 -7.35 -3.27
C ALA A 47 8.05 -6.16 -4.11
N THR A 48 7.49 -6.48 -5.27
CA THR A 48 6.68 -5.51 -6.03
C THR A 48 5.22 -5.82 -5.77
N ILE A 49 4.49 -4.84 -5.22
CA ILE A 49 3.04 -4.93 -5.04
C ILE A 49 2.36 -4.43 -6.31
N LYS A 50 1.48 -5.25 -6.87
CA LYS A 50 0.61 -4.88 -7.99
C LYS A 50 -0.83 -4.85 -7.51
N ILE A 51 -1.48 -3.70 -7.62
CA ILE A 51 -2.88 -3.50 -7.25
C ILE A 51 -3.64 -3.19 -8.53
N ILE A 52 -4.52 -4.10 -8.92
CA ILE A 52 -5.36 -3.97 -10.11
C ILE A 52 -6.81 -4.06 -9.66
N TYR A 53 -7.58 -3.02 -9.91
CA TYR A 53 -8.98 -2.97 -9.50
C TYR A 53 -9.83 -2.12 -10.44
N ILE A 54 -11.14 -2.30 -10.37
CA ILE A 54 -12.14 -1.45 -11.01
C ILE A 54 -12.78 -0.61 -9.89
N PRO A 55 -12.60 0.72 -9.86
CA PRO A 55 -13.17 1.55 -8.82
C PRO A 55 -14.69 1.72 -9.01
N ASP A 56 -15.40 1.88 -7.89
CA ASP A 56 -16.79 2.35 -7.86
C ASP A 56 -16.80 3.86 -7.55
N GLN A 57 -17.32 4.31 -6.41
CA GLN A 57 -17.43 5.75 -6.11
C GLN A 57 -16.09 6.43 -5.76
N TYR A 58 -15.10 5.64 -5.35
CA TYR A 58 -13.81 6.14 -4.88
C TYR A 58 -12.64 5.38 -5.50
N ILE A 59 -11.52 6.08 -5.64
CA ILE A 59 -10.20 5.55 -5.94
C ILE A 59 -9.32 5.74 -4.70
N VAL A 60 -8.23 4.96 -4.59
CA VAL A 60 -7.25 5.17 -3.52
C VAL A 60 -6.33 6.34 -3.86
N GLU A 61 -6.11 7.26 -2.93
CA GLU A 61 -5.15 8.36 -3.12
C GLU A 61 -3.71 7.82 -3.04
N LEU A 62 -2.87 8.16 -4.03
CA LEU A 62 -1.56 7.52 -4.23
C LEU A 62 -0.53 7.84 -3.14
N LYS A 63 -0.52 9.06 -2.57
CA LYS A 63 0.38 9.39 -1.46
C LYS A 63 0.01 8.57 -0.22
N SER A 64 -1.27 8.47 0.10
CA SER A 64 -1.81 7.72 1.23
C SER A 64 -1.51 6.24 1.11
N LEU A 65 -1.66 5.66 -0.09
CA LEU A 65 -1.29 4.28 -0.39
C LEU A 65 0.22 4.04 -0.21
N LYS A 66 1.06 4.93 -0.74
CA LYS A 66 2.52 4.85 -0.56
C LYS A 66 2.90 4.86 0.93
N LEU A 67 2.34 5.77 1.72
CA LEU A 67 2.64 5.86 3.14
C LEU A 67 2.12 4.64 3.91
N TYR A 68 0.93 4.12 3.54
CA TYR A 68 0.37 2.90 4.09
C TYR A 68 1.27 1.68 3.80
N LEU A 69 1.71 1.49 2.57
CA LEU A 69 2.61 0.39 2.19
C LEU A 69 3.98 0.50 2.90
N ASN A 70 4.48 1.72 3.12
CA ASN A 70 5.71 1.93 3.88
C ASN A 70 5.60 1.57 5.37
N LYS A 71 4.39 1.44 5.94
CA LYS A 71 4.22 0.96 7.33
C LYS A 71 4.72 -0.46 7.53
N TYR A 72 4.78 -1.27 6.47
CA TYR A 72 5.19 -2.66 6.54
C TYR A 72 6.71 -2.85 6.72
N ARG A 73 7.51 -1.80 6.45
CA ARG A 73 8.98 -1.85 6.47
C ARG A 73 9.59 -2.48 7.72
N ASN A 74 9.00 -2.21 8.88
CA ASN A 74 9.47 -2.70 10.18
C ASN A 74 8.52 -3.73 10.81
N GLN A 75 7.60 -4.31 10.04
CA GLN A 75 6.66 -5.32 10.52
C GLN A 75 7.14 -6.73 10.19
N TYR A 76 7.03 -7.62 11.17
CA TYR A 76 7.28 -9.06 10.99
C TYR A 76 6.03 -9.71 10.39
N ILE A 77 6.04 -9.97 9.08
CA ILE A 77 4.86 -10.45 8.35
C ILE A 77 5.27 -11.27 7.12
N SER A 78 4.52 -12.33 6.83
CA SER A 78 4.71 -13.11 5.59
C SER A 78 4.17 -12.35 4.38
N HIS A 79 4.66 -12.65 3.17
CA HIS A 79 4.12 -12.04 1.95
C HIS A 79 2.65 -12.39 1.76
N GLU A 80 2.25 -13.61 2.08
CA GLU A 80 0.88 -14.10 1.97
C GLU A 80 -0.07 -13.32 2.89
N GLU A 81 0.34 -13.08 4.13
CA GLU A 81 -0.46 -12.27 5.06
C GLU A 81 -0.49 -10.80 4.65
N ALA A 82 0.65 -10.25 4.20
CA ALA A 82 0.71 -8.87 3.69
C ALA A 82 -0.24 -8.67 2.51
N THR A 83 -0.25 -9.59 1.53
CA THR A 83 -1.16 -9.55 0.38
C THR A 83 -2.64 -9.59 0.79
N ASN A 84 -3.01 -10.31 1.85
CA ASN A 84 -4.40 -10.34 2.32
C ASN A 84 -4.82 -9.11 3.14
N LYS A 85 -3.86 -8.40 3.74
CA LYS A 85 -4.13 -7.19 4.53
C LYS A 85 -4.22 -5.91 3.68
N ILE A 86 -3.51 -5.89 2.56
CA ILE A 86 -3.50 -4.79 1.57
C ILE A 86 -4.77 -4.89 0.73
#